data_AF-A0AAV9SZB6-F1
#
_entry.id   AF-A0AAV9SZB6-F1
#
_cell.length_a   1.000
_cell.length_b   1.000
_cell.length_c   1.000
_cell.angle_alpha   90.00
_cell.angle_beta   90.00
_cell.angle_gamma   90.00
#
_symmetry.space_group_name_H-M   'P 1'
#
loop_
_entity.id
_entity.type
_entity.pdbx_description
1 polymer ?
#
loop_
_entity_poly.entity_id
_entity_poly.type
_entity_poly.pdbx_seq_one_letter_code
_entity_poly.pdbx_strand_id
1 'polypeptide(L)'
;MTAPLAMLDNIHENLPQPSSGHNNYGLGSVGDFEIIVACLPNGEVGTYLATAVAARILATFPNGLMVGISGGVPSKANDIRLGDVVVSVPTNGFGGVVQHDMDKNVNYGEWVRMGSLNGPPLVLRTTISKLMTAPDSRPQD
;
A
#
# COMPACT_ATOMS: atom_id res chain seq x y z
N MET A 1 1.19 -6.44 -12.14
CA MET A 1 1.51 -5.07 -12.58
C MET A 1 0.43 -4.44 -13.47
N THR A 2 -0.47 -5.22 -14.08
CA THR A 2 -1.47 -4.70 -15.03
C THR A 2 -2.44 -3.67 -14.46
N ALA A 3 -3.08 -3.94 -13.31
CA ALA A 3 -4.12 -3.04 -12.78
C ALA A 3 -3.59 -1.63 -12.42
N PRO A 4 -2.47 -1.46 -11.68
CA PRO A 4 -1.96 -0.13 -11.39
C PRO A 4 -1.52 0.65 -12.64
N LEU A 5 -0.98 -0.03 -13.66
CA LEU A 5 -0.63 0.64 -14.93
C LEU A 5 -1.86 1.10 -15.71
N ALA A 6 -2.94 0.32 -15.66
CA ALA A 6 -4.21 0.66 -16.31
C ALA A 6 -4.93 1.85 -15.64
N MET A 7 -4.53 2.22 -14.41
CA MET A 7 -5.06 3.38 -13.69
C MET A 7 -4.30 4.68 -14.01
N LEU A 8 -3.22 4.62 -14.79
CA LEU A 8 -2.48 5.81 -15.21
C LEU A 8 -3.21 6.48 -16.37
N ASP A 9 -3.27 7.82 -16.34
CA ASP A 9 -3.82 8.63 -17.44
C ASP A 9 -2.90 8.55 -18.67
N ASN A 10 -1.57 8.58 -18.44
CA ASN A 10 -0.56 8.39 -19.48
C ASN A 10 0.50 7.39 -19.03
N ILE A 11 1.02 6.61 -19.96
CA ILE A 11 2.15 5.70 -19.74
C ILE A 11 3.38 6.32 -20.40
N HIS A 12 4.48 6.44 -19.66
CA HIS A 12 5.73 7.02 -20.12
C HIS A 12 6.74 5.95 -20.56
N GLU A 13 7.68 6.32 -21.41
CA GLU A 13 8.80 5.46 -21.79
C GLU A 13 9.73 5.20 -20.59
N ASN A 14 10.39 4.05 -20.60
CA ASN A 14 11.33 3.67 -19.54
C ASN A 14 12.53 4.61 -19.50
N LEU A 15 12.94 5.02 -18.29
CA LEU A 15 14.19 5.75 -18.09
C LEU A 15 15.41 4.85 -18.30
N PRO A 16 16.56 5.41 -18.74
CA PRO A 16 17.83 4.68 -18.79
C PRO A 16 18.18 4.11 -17.41
N GLN A 17 18.34 2.79 -17.32
CA GLN A 17 18.65 2.13 -16.04
C GLN A 17 20.17 1.96 -15.86
N PRO A 18 20.71 2.17 -14.64
CA PRO A 18 22.10 1.84 -14.34
C PRO A 18 22.37 0.34 -14.57
N SER A 19 23.55 0.00 -15.08
CA SER A 19 23.97 -1.39 -15.34
C SER A 19 23.96 -2.29 -14.09
N SER A 20 23.92 -1.71 -12.89
CA SER A 20 23.94 -2.40 -11.61
C SER A 20 22.55 -2.69 -11.01
N GLY A 21 21.45 -2.26 -11.65
CA GLY A 21 20.12 -2.39 -11.07
C GLY A 21 19.00 -2.50 -12.11
N HIS A 22 18.41 -3.68 -12.24
CA HIS A 22 17.18 -3.92 -12.96
C HIS A 22 15.99 -3.55 -12.06
N ASN A 23 15.71 -2.26 -11.94
CA ASN A 23 14.50 -1.82 -11.26
C ASN A 23 13.36 -1.90 -12.27
N ASN A 24 12.61 -3.00 -12.28
CA ASN A 24 11.43 -3.15 -13.13
C ASN A 24 10.27 -2.34 -12.53
N TYR A 25 10.14 -1.09 -12.97
CA TYR A 25 9.00 -0.22 -12.69
C TYR A 25 8.42 0.30 -14.00
N GLY A 26 7.14 0.65 -13.97
CA GLY A 26 6.45 1.37 -15.02
C GLY A 26 6.32 2.84 -14.61
N LEU A 27 6.31 3.70 -15.61
CA LEU A 27 6.23 5.14 -15.45
C LEU A 27 4.96 5.67 -16.10
N GLY A 28 4.40 6.72 -15.54
CA GLY A 28 3.28 7.41 -16.13
C GLY A 28 2.78 8.54 -15.25
N SER A 29 1.57 9.00 -15.50
CA SER A 29 0.97 10.11 -14.75
C SER A 29 -0.48 9.85 -14.36
N VAL A 30 -0.90 10.50 -13.27
CA VAL A 30 -2.31 10.64 -12.87
C VAL A 30 -2.54 12.11 -12.53
N GLY A 31 -3.37 12.79 -13.32
CA GLY A 31 -3.46 14.24 -13.31
C GLY A 31 -2.08 14.88 -13.49
N ASP A 32 -1.72 15.79 -12.59
CA ASP A 32 -0.44 16.49 -12.60
C ASP A 32 0.69 15.74 -11.87
N PHE A 33 0.45 14.50 -11.42
CA PHE A 33 1.43 13.73 -10.67
C PHE A 33 2.12 12.68 -11.53
N GLU A 34 3.45 12.70 -11.51
CA GLU A 34 4.30 11.65 -12.06
C GLU A 34 4.34 10.45 -11.10
N ILE A 35 3.98 9.28 -11.60
CA ILE A 35 3.82 8.06 -10.82
C ILE A 35 4.79 6.97 -11.29
N ILE A 36 5.38 6.28 -10.32
CA ILE A 36 6.22 5.11 -10.53
C ILE A 36 5.52 3.91 -9.93
N VAL A 37 5.24 2.91 -10.76
CA VAL A 37 4.62 1.66 -10.35
C VAL A 37 5.68 0.58 -10.34
N ALA A 38 5.99 0.03 -9.18
CA ALA A 38 6.82 -1.15 -9.09
C ALA A 38 6.03 -2.35 -8.58
N CYS A 39 6.46 -3.54 -9.00
CA CYS A 39 5.88 -4.80 -8.57
C CYS A 39 7.00 -5.75 -8.12
N LEU A 40 6.64 -6.71 -7.28
CA LEU A 40 7.53 -7.82 -6.97
C LEU A 40 7.81 -8.65 -8.24
N PRO A 41 8.97 -9.31 -8.33
CA PRO A 41 9.23 -10.28 -9.38
C PRO A 41 8.12 -11.32 -9.47
N ASN A 42 7.88 -11.85 -10.66
CA ASN A 42 6.83 -12.85 -10.87
C ASN A 42 7.06 -14.08 -9.96
N GLY A 43 6.01 -14.54 -9.29
CA GLY A 43 6.07 -15.66 -8.34
C GLY A 43 6.51 -15.31 -6.92
N GLU A 44 6.91 -14.07 -6.66
CA GLU A 44 7.34 -13.61 -5.34
C GLU A 44 6.19 -12.95 -4.57
N VAL A 45 6.06 -13.29 -3.29
CA VAL A 45 5.10 -12.67 -2.36
C VAL A 45 5.78 -12.48 -1.01
N GLY A 46 5.47 -11.38 -0.33
CA GLY A 46 5.82 -11.20 1.08
C GLY A 46 6.39 -9.83 1.42
N THR A 47 6.27 -9.47 2.70
CA THR A 47 6.64 -8.17 3.24
C THR A 47 8.13 -7.87 3.09
N TYR A 48 9.00 -8.88 3.23
CA TYR A 48 10.45 -8.69 3.10
C TYR A 48 10.84 -8.22 1.69
N LEU A 49 10.36 -8.91 0.65
CA LEU A 49 10.65 -8.55 -0.73
C LEU A 49 10.01 -7.21 -1.10
N ALA A 50 8.79 -6.94 -0.63
CA ALA A 50 8.13 -5.65 -0.82
C ALA A 50 8.94 -4.51 -0.21
N THR A 51 9.51 -4.74 0.98
CA THR A 51 10.39 -3.77 1.66
C THR A 51 11.67 -3.54 0.86
N ALA A 52 12.30 -4.59 0.33
CA ALA A 52 13.52 -4.47 -0.47
C ALA A 52 13.28 -3.67 -1.77
N VAL A 53 12.16 -3.92 -2.46
CA VAL A 53 11.77 -3.16 -3.66
C VAL A 53 11.45 -1.71 -3.29
N ALA A 54 10.65 -1.47 -2.25
CA ALA A 54 10.33 -0.12 -1.79
C ALA A 54 11.59 0.67 -1.40
N ALA A 55 12.53 0.07 -0.68
CA ALA A 55 13.78 0.73 -0.28
C ALA A 55 14.62 1.17 -1.49
N ARG A 56 14.66 0.36 -2.56
CA ARG A 56 15.36 0.73 -3.80
C ARG A 56 14.71 1.89 -4.53
N ILE A 57 13.39 1.90 -4.60
CA ILE A 57 12.64 2.98 -5.27
C ILE A 57 12.76 4.27 -4.45
N LEU A 58 12.59 4.17 -3.14
CA LEU A 58 12.66 5.31 -2.23
C LEU A 58 14.05 5.94 -2.14
N ALA A 59 15.10 5.17 -2.46
CA ALA A 59 16.46 5.71 -2.59
C ALA A 59 16.60 6.69 -3.77
N THR A 60 15.77 6.58 -4.81
CA THR A 60 15.77 7.48 -5.96
C THR A 60 14.59 8.47 -5.92
N PHE A 61 13.44 8.05 -5.40
CA PHE A 61 12.19 8.80 -5.39
C PHE A 61 11.62 8.87 -3.97
N PRO A 62 11.74 10.02 -3.27
CA PRO A 62 11.61 10.08 -1.81
C PRO A 62 10.20 9.87 -1.24
N ASN A 63 9.18 9.69 -2.08
CA ASN A 63 7.79 9.50 -1.68
C ASN A 63 7.21 8.24 -2.32
N GLY A 64 6.43 7.47 -1.56
CA GLY A 64 5.81 6.25 -2.06
C GLY A 64 4.62 5.80 -1.22
N LEU A 65 3.73 5.05 -1.87
CA LEU A 65 2.60 4.36 -1.25
C LEU A 65 2.76 2.86 -1.49
N MET A 66 2.52 2.06 -0.46
CA MET A 66 2.45 0.60 -0.59
C MET A 66 0.99 0.21 -0.74
N VAL A 67 0.67 -0.44 -1.87
CA VAL A 67 -0.66 -0.96 -2.16
C VAL A 67 -0.57 -2.48 -2.21
N GLY A 68 -1.54 -3.15 -1.59
CA GLY A 68 -1.63 -4.60 -1.56
C GLY A 68 -3.07 -5.05 -1.36
N ILE A 69 -3.28 -6.34 -1.55
CA ILE A 69 -4.55 -6.99 -1.23
C ILE A 69 -4.47 -7.60 0.17
N SER A 70 -5.59 -7.67 0.87
CA SER A 70 -5.67 -8.32 2.17
C SER A 70 -7.03 -8.99 2.36
N GLY A 71 -7.09 -9.93 3.29
CA GLY A 71 -8.35 -10.51 3.76
C GLY A 71 -9.00 -9.63 4.82
N GLY A 72 -10.29 -9.33 4.66
CA GLY A 72 -11.06 -8.63 5.68
C GLY A 72 -11.42 -9.54 6.86
N VAL A 73 -11.54 -8.96 8.06
CA VAL A 73 -12.11 -9.62 9.25
C VAL A 73 -13.36 -8.83 9.65
N PRO A 74 -14.53 -9.12 9.07
CA PRO A 74 -15.76 -8.37 9.33
C PRO A 74 -16.22 -8.56 10.78
N SER A 75 -16.84 -7.53 11.35
CA SER A 75 -17.44 -7.58 12.69
C SER A 75 -18.70 -6.72 12.73
N LYS A 76 -19.50 -6.81 13.80
CA LYS A 76 -20.68 -5.94 13.97
C LYS A 76 -20.34 -4.45 13.97
N ALA A 77 -19.12 -4.09 14.38
CA ALA A 77 -18.65 -2.71 14.41
C ALA A 77 -18.00 -2.26 13.09
N ASN A 78 -17.51 -3.20 12.27
CA ASN A 78 -16.81 -2.94 11.02
C ASN A 78 -17.31 -3.91 9.95
N ASP A 79 -18.24 -3.46 9.12
CA ASP A 79 -18.75 -4.20 7.96
C ASP A 79 -17.76 -4.07 6.79
N ILE A 80 -16.75 -4.95 6.77
CA ILE A 80 -15.73 -5.00 5.73
C ILE A 80 -16.18 -5.98 4.65
N ARG A 81 -16.27 -5.53 3.41
CA ARG A 81 -16.73 -6.31 2.25
C ARG A 81 -15.69 -6.34 1.15
N LEU A 82 -15.83 -7.32 0.25
CA LEU A 82 -14.98 -7.39 -0.94
C LEU A 82 -15.18 -6.13 -1.78
N GLY A 83 -14.07 -5.49 -2.15
CA GLY A 83 -14.07 -4.22 -2.89
C GLY A 83 -13.84 -2.99 -2.02
N ASP A 84 -13.92 -3.12 -0.69
CA ASP A 84 -13.58 -2.03 0.21
C ASP A 84 -12.09 -1.69 0.14
N VAL A 85 -11.78 -0.39 0.15
CA VAL A 85 -10.41 0.13 0.24
C VAL A 85 -10.13 0.50 1.68
N VAL A 86 -9.16 -0.18 2.28
CA VAL A 86 -8.71 0.10 3.64
C VAL A 86 -7.44 0.94 3.60
N VAL A 87 -7.45 2.07 4.32
CA VAL A 87 -6.30 2.97 4.44
C VAL A 87 -5.76 2.90 5.86
N SER A 88 -4.44 2.74 5.99
CA SER A 88 -3.76 2.74 7.30
C SER A 88 -3.86 4.10 7.98
N VAL A 89 -4.52 4.17 9.14
CA VAL A 89 -4.64 5.39 9.94
C VAL A 89 -4.00 5.18 11.32
N PRO A 90 -2.96 5.96 11.68
CA PRO A 90 -2.34 5.85 12.99
C PRO A 90 -3.34 6.11 14.12
N THR A 91 -3.46 5.16 15.05
CA THR A 91 -4.39 5.22 16.20
C THR A 91 -3.72 4.57 17.41
N ASN A 92 -3.95 5.09 18.62
CA ASN A 92 -3.48 4.50 19.89
C ASN A 92 -1.98 4.12 19.94
N GLY A 93 -1.11 4.94 19.33
CA GLY A 93 0.34 4.69 19.30
C GLY A 93 0.82 3.70 18.23
N PHE A 94 -0.09 3.18 17.39
CA PHE A 94 0.24 2.33 16.25
C PHE A 94 0.26 3.15 14.96
N GLY A 95 1.12 2.81 13.99
CA GLY A 95 1.18 3.47 12.69
C GLY A 95 0.05 3.10 11.71
N GLY A 96 -0.99 2.40 12.19
CA GLY A 96 -2.20 2.06 11.43
C GLY A 96 -2.22 0.68 10.78
N VAL A 97 -1.07 -0.01 10.69
CA VAL A 97 -1.00 -1.45 10.38
C VAL A 97 -0.27 -2.18 11.49
N VAL A 98 -0.92 -3.20 12.05
CA VAL A 98 -0.35 -4.12 13.05
C VAL A 98 -0.14 -5.46 12.39
N GLN A 99 1.08 -5.98 12.45
CA GLN A 99 1.39 -7.29 11.90
C GLN A 99 1.10 -8.37 12.94
N HIS A 100 0.24 -9.31 12.55
CA HIS A 100 -0.03 -10.54 13.28
C HIS A 100 0.51 -11.72 12.48
N ASP A 101 1.20 -12.63 13.15
CA ASP A 101 1.72 -13.85 12.53
C ASP A 101 0.83 -15.02 12.95
N MET A 102 0.22 -15.69 11.96
CA MET A 102 -0.68 -16.82 12.19
C MET A 102 0.06 -18.13 12.45
N ASP A 103 1.34 -18.22 12.05
CA ASP A 103 2.12 -19.46 12.08
C ASP A 103 2.89 -19.64 13.40
N LYS A 104 2.84 -18.66 14.31
CA LYS A 104 3.38 -18.75 15.68
C LYS A 104 2.34 -19.13 16.73
N ASN A 105 1.30 -19.84 16.29
CA ASN A 105 0.29 -20.46 17.16
C ASN A 105 0.88 -21.67 17.90
N VAL A 106 1.65 -21.41 18.97
CA VAL A 106 2.11 -22.48 19.88
C VAL A 106 1.00 -22.93 20.84
N ASN A 107 -0.06 -22.13 21.02
CA ASN A 107 -1.26 -22.52 21.75
C ASN A 107 -2.50 -21.91 21.08
N TYR A 108 -3.47 -22.77 20.75
CA TYR A 108 -4.76 -22.46 20.15
C TYR A 108 -5.40 -21.17 20.69
N GLY A 109 -5.29 -20.06 19.94
CA GLY A 109 -6.23 -18.92 20.05
C GLY A 109 -5.67 -17.56 20.45
N GLU A 110 -4.38 -17.41 20.76
CA GLU A 110 -3.82 -16.09 21.14
C GLU A 110 -2.99 -15.46 20.03
N TRP A 111 -3.49 -14.34 19.49
CA TRP A 111 -2.81 -13.54 18.45
C TRP A 111 -1.52 -12.91 18.98
N VAL A 112 -0.36 -13.41 18.55
CA VAL A 112 0.93 -12.81 18.92
C VAL A 112 1.20 -11.60 18.02
N ARG A 113 1.26 -10.41 18.62
CA ARG A 113 1.67 -9.18 17.94
C ARG A 113 3.15 -9.26 17.57
N MET A 114 3.46 -9.13 16.29
CA MET A 114 4.84 -9.15 15.79
C MET A 114 5.45 -7.76 15.63
N GLY A 115 4.63 -6.73 15.40
CA GLY A 115 5.11 -5.36 15.22
C GLY A 115 4.03 -4.40 14.72
N SER A 116 4.43 -3.17 14.41
CA SER A 116 3.60 -2.17 13.73
C SER A 116 4.43 -1.42 12.71
N LEU A 117 3.84 -1.15 11.54
CA LEU A 117 4.48 -0.31 10.52
C LEU A 117 4.49 1.15 10.97
N ASN A 118 5.41 1.94 10.41
CA ASN A 118 5.41 3.39 10.59
C ASN A 118 4.11 3.98 10.04
N GLY A 119 3.64 5.06 10.69
CA GLY A 119 2.50 5.81 10.17
C GLY A 119 2.82 6.51 8.86
N PRO A 120 1.84 6.71 7.97
CA PRO A 120 2.04 7.51 6.77
C PRO A 120 2.52 8.93 7.14
N PRO A 121 3.40 9.54 6.31
CA PRO A 121 3.83 10.92 6.47
C PRO A 121 2.67 11.90 6.71
N LEU A 122 2.95 13.01 7.40
CA LEU A 122 1.93 13.98 7.82
C LEU A 122 1.06 14.47 6.65
N VAL A 123 1.65 14.71 5.48
CA VAL A 123 0.93 15.14 4.27
C VAL A 123 -0.20 14.17 3.90
N LEU A 124 0.07 12.86 3.94
CA LEU A 124 -0.94 11.85 3.64
C LEU A 124 -2.00 11.77 4.73
N ARG A 125 -1.62 11.94 6.00
CA ARG A 125 -2.57 11.97 7.12
C ARG A 125 -3.55 13.14 6.99
N THR A 126 -3.08 14.32 6.62
CA THR A 126 -3.95 15.49 6.37
C THR A 126 -4.90 15.23 5.19
N THR A 127 -4.41 14.60 4.12
CA THR A 127 -5.26 14.21 2.98
C THR A 127 -6.35 13.21 3.40
N ILE A 128 -6.02 12.22 4.23
CA ILE A 128 -7.00 11.27 4.77
C ILE A 128 -8.08 12.00 5.57
N SER A 129 -7.71 12.95 6.45
CA SER A 129 -8.69 13.76 7.18
C SER A 129 -9.62 14.53 6.26
N LYS A 130 -9.11 15.09 5.16
CA LYS A 130 -9.93 15.77 4.15
C LYS A 130 -10.87 14.80 3.41
N LEU A 131 -10.40 13.58 3.11
CA LEU A 131 -11.21 12.56 2.45
C LEU A 131 -12.36 12.10 3.35
N MET A 132 -12.10 11.93 4.65
CA MET A 132 -13.11 11.52 5.63
C MET A 132 -14.18 12.57 5.89
N THR A 133 -13.90 13.85 5.62
CA THR A 133 -14.88 14.94 5.76
C THR A 133 -15.59 15.28 4.45
N ALA A 134 -15.16 14.68 3.32
CA ALA A 134 -15.84 14.85 2.05
C ALA A 134 -17.23 14.18 2.10
N PRO A 135 -18.27 14.80 1.51
CA PRO A 135 -19.59 14.17 1.41
C PRO A 135 -19.50 12.85 0.66
N ASP A 136 -20.23 11.83 1.13
CA ASP A 136 -20.27 10.52 0.49
C ASP A 136 -20.76 10.66 -0.96
N SER A 137 -19.88 10.41 -1.92
CA SER A 137 -20.16 10.53 -3.35
C SER A 137 -20.70 9.23 -3.94
N ARG A 138 -21.06 8.25 -3.11
CA ARG A 138 -21.71 7.02 -3.58
C ARG A 138 -23.02 7.39 -4.28
N PRO A 139 -23.23 6.95 -5.53
CA PRO A 139 -24.54 7.03 -6.14
C PRO A 139 -25.53 6.26 -5.24
N GLN A 140 -26.65 6.90 -4.92
CA GLN A 140 -27.76 6.20 -4.29
C GLN A 140 -28.48 5.45 -5.40
N ASP A 141 -28.22 4.14 -5.47
CA ASP A 141 -29.02 3.20 -6.25
C ASP A 141 -30.29 2.81 -5.48
#